data_AF-A0A7J9J096-F1
#
_entry.id   AF-A0A7J9J096-F1
#
_cell.length_a   1.000
_cell.length_b   1.000
_cell.length_c   1.000
_cell.angle_alpha   90.00
_cell.angle_beta   90.00
_cell.angle_gamma   90.00
#
_symmetry.space_group_name_H-M   'P 1'
#
loop_
_entity.id
_entity.type
_entity.pdbx_description
1 polymer ?
#
loop_
_entity_poly.entity_id
_entity_poly.type
_entity_poly.pdbx_seq_one_letter_code
_entity_poly.pdbx_strand_id
1 'polypeptide(L)'
;AQRSGKLPANNRIHWRGDSALDDGKEANVDLVGGYYDAGDNVKYGMPMAFTITTLAWSAIAYEKELKAAGEMGNVHSAIRWGTDYFLKCGKKRGIFYVQVGDPVEDHKCWVRPETMKTPRTVLQINETVPGTEIAAETSAAMAASSIVFRYVDPPYARRLLNKAKSLFYFGKKNKGTFDGECPFYCSFSGY
;
A
#
# COMPACT_ATOMS: atom_id res chain seq x y z
N ALA A 1 -10.46 -7.69 6.62
CA ALA A 1 -10.00 -7.54 8.01
C ALA A 1 -8.56 -7.01 8.13
N GLN A 2 -7.80 -6.86 7.03
CA GLN A 2 -6.38 -6.49 7.07
C GLN A 2 -6.05 -4.99 7.19
N ARG A 3 -7.04 -4.12 7.39
CA ARG A 3 -6.79 -2.67 7.43
C ARG A 3 -5.92 -2.32 8.65
N SER A 4 -4.83 -1.59 8.43
CA SER A 4 -4.05 -0.92 9.49
C SER A 4 -4.48 0.53 9.59
N GLY A 5 -4.23 1.19 10.72
CA GLY A 5 -4.57 2.59 10.95
C GLY A 5 -5.93 2.81 11.61
N LYS A 6 -6.42 4.04 11.51
CA LYS A 6 -7.74 4.43 12.03
C LYS A 6 -8.85 3.89 11.14
N LEU A 7 -9.65 2.98 11.65
CA LEU A 7 -10.75 2.35 10.92
C LEU A 7 -11.90 3.33 10.72
N PRO A 8 -12.64 3.23 9.60
CA PRO A 8 -13.77 4.10 9.35
C PRO A 8 -14.95 3.72 10.25
N ALA A 9 -15.82 4.68 10.56
CA ALA A 9 -16.99 4.45 11.43
C ALA A 9 -17.94 3.36 10.90
N ASN A 10 -17.96 3.12 9.59
CA ASN A 10 -18.72 2.06 8.94
C ASN A 10 -17.93 0.74 8.76
N ASN A 11 -16.91 0.50 9.59
CA ASN A 11 -16.16 -0.76 9.57
C ASN A 11 -17.09 -1.96 9.82
N ARG A 12 -17.07 -2.93 8.90
CA ARG A 12 -17.90 -4.14 8.96
C ARG A 12 -17.34 -5.24 9.86
N ILE A 13 -16.09 -5.10 10.30
CA ILE A 13 -15.35 -6.14 11.03
C ILE A 13 -15.26 -5.75 12.51
N HIS A 14 -16.27 -6.14 13.30
CA HIS A 14 -16.44 -5.69 14.69
C HIS A 14 -15.30 -6.06 15.65
N TRP A 15 -14.53 -7.10 15.33
CA TRP A 15 -13.40 -7.54 16.17
C TRP A 15 -12.08 -6.84 15.83
N ARG A 16 -12.04 -5.98 14.81
CA ARG A 16 -10.88 -5.14 14.47
C ARG A 16 -11.10 -3.72 15.01
N GLY A 17 -10.07 -3.15 15.62
CA GLY A 17 -10.02 -1.77 16.08
C GLY A 17 -8.90 -0.96 15.40
N ASP A 18 -8.79 0.30 15.82
CA ASP A 18 -7.73 1.20 15.40
C ASP A 18 -6.36 0.69 15.85
N SER A 19 -5.38 0.69 14.95
CA SER A 19 -4.03 0.19 15.22
C SER A 19 -2.97 0.99 14.48
N ALA A 20 -1.69 0.86 14.86
CA ALA A 20 -0.56 1.46 14.15
C ALA A 20 -0.66 2.99 13.93
N LEU A 21 -1.23 3.71 14.92
CA LEU A 21 -1.55 5.13 14.78
C LEU A 21 -0.32 6.05 14.84
N ASP A 22 0.84 5.52 15.21
CA ASP A 22 2.13 6.22 15.22
C ASP A 22 3.01 5.87 13.99
N ASP A 23 2.51 5.09 13.02
CA ASP A 23 3.26 4.71 11.83
C ASP A 23 3.80 5.94 11.07
N GLY A 24 5.12 5.98 10.88
CA GLY A 24 5.82 7.09 10.21
C GLY A 24 6.40 8.16 11.13
N LYS A 25 6.12 8.12 12.44
CA LYS A 25 6.61 9.10 13.43
C LYS A 25 8.13 9.22 13.45
N GLU A 26 8.87 8.11 13.36
CA GLU A 26 10.34 8.09 13.32
C GLU A 26 10.91 8.85 12.12
N ALA A 27 10.17 8.90 11.00
CA ALA A 27 10.54 9.61 9.78
C ALA A 27 9.85 10.98 9.64
N ASN A 28 9.16 11.45 10.69
CA ASN A 28 8.36 12.68 10.73
C ASN A 28 7.36 12.78 9.56
N VAL A 29 6.65 11.68 9.29
CA VAL A 29 5.62 11.58 8.24
C VAL A 29 4.40 10.82 8.77
N ASP A 30 3.24 11.02 8.14
CA ASP A 30 2.05 10.20 8.40
C ASP A 30 2.06 9.01 7.45
N LEU A 31 2.29 7.81 7.99
CA LEU A 31 2.17 6.54 7.29
C LEU A 31 1.06 5.67 7.89
N VAL A 32 0.11 6.25 8.63
CA VAL A 32 -1.05 5.53 9.17
C VAL A 32 -1.96 5.08 8.02
N GLY A 33 -2.47 3.84 8.07
CA GLY A 33 -3.31 3.26 7.02
C GLY A 33 -2.67 2.06 6.35
N GLY A 34 -3.16 1.71 5.16
CA GLY A 34 -2.65 0.58 4.38
C GLY A 34 -3.13 -0.76 4.93
N TYR A 35 -2.51 -1.83 4.44
CA TYR A 35 -2.86 -3.20 4.79
C TYR A 35 -1.73 -3.89 5.53
N TYR A 36 -2.05 -4.61 6.60
CA TYR A 36 -1.16 -5.65 7.10
C TYR A 36 -1.09 -6.78 6.08
N ASP A 37 0.12 -7.30 5.87
CA ASP A 37 0.41 -8.20 4.77
C ASP A 37 -0.29 -9.56 4.92
N ALA A 38 -0.07 -10.24 6.04
CA ALA A 38 -0.57 -11.59 6.26
C ALA A 38 -1.18 -11.76 7.67
N GLY A 39 -0.66 -12.71 8.46
CA GLY A 39 -1.00 -12.88 9.86
C GLY A 39 -0.18 -12.00 10.81
N ASP A 40 0.78 -11.27 10.26
CA ASP A 40 1.66 -10.34 10.96
C ASP A 40 1.11 -8.90 10.88
N ASN A 41 1.83 -7.95 11.48
CA ASN A 41 1.48 -6.53 11.50
C ASN A 41 2.48 -5.66 10.71
N VAL A 42 3.27 -6.28 9.83
CA VAL A 42 4.15 -5.55 8.91
C VAL A 42 3.34 -5.10 7.69
N LYS A 43 3.69 -3.91 7.19
CA LYS A 43 3.18 -3.37 5.93
C LYS A 43 4.26 -3.45 4.87
N TYR A 44 4.27 -4.54 4.11
CA TYR A 44 5.15 -4.71 2.95
C TYR A 44 4.56 -4.02 1.72
N GLY A 45 5.35 -3.22 1.03
CA GLY A 45 4.89 -2.37 -0.05
C GLY A 45 4.69 -3.14 -1.35
N MET A 46 5.59 -4.09 -1.65
CA MET A 46 5.53 -4.86 -2.90
C MET A 46 4.25 -5.72 -3.01
N PRO A 47 3.97 -6.65 -2.07
CA PRO A 47 2.76 -7.48 -2.13
C PRO A 47 1.48 -6.64 -1.97
N MET A 48 1.51 -5.54 -1.21
CA MET A 48 0.38 -4.63 -1.12
C MET A 48 0.10 -3.97 -2.46
N ALA A 49 1.11 -3.46 -3.16
CA ALA A 49 0.96 -2.83 -4.47
C ALA A 49 0.38 -3.83 -5.48
N PHE A 50 0.93 -5.04 -5.54
CA PHE A 50 0.41 -6.12 -6.37
C PHE A 50 -1.05 -6.47 -6.08
N THR A 51 -1.43 -6.52 -4.80
CA THR A 51 -2.82 -6.75 -4.38
C THR A 51 -3.75 -5.65 -4.89
N ILE A 52 -3.35 -4.39 -4.79
CA ILE A 52 -4.15 -3.26 -5.26
C ILE A 52 -4.25 -3.26 -6.80
N THR A 53 -3.16 -3.57 -7.52
CA THR A 53 -3.19 -3.75 -8.98
C THR A 53 -4.21 -4.81 -9.38
N THR A 54 -4.18 -5.97 -8.71
CA THR A 54 -5.07 -7.10 -8.99
C THR A 54 -6.53 -6.78 -8.68
N LEU A 55 -6.81 -6.10 -7.57
CA LEU A 55 -8.17 -5.63 -7.24
C LEU A 55 -8.67 -4.62 -8.26
N ALA A 56 -7.83 -3.66 -8.67
CA ALA A 56 -8.19 -2.67 -9.66
C ALA A 56 -8.44 -3.29 -11.04
N TRP A 57 -7.60 -4.24 -11.45
CA TRP A 57 -7.82 -5.00 -12.68
C TRP A 57 -9.13 -5.79 -12.61
N SER A 58 -9.43 -6.44 -11.49
CA SER A 58 -10.70 -7.17 -11.30
C SER A 58 -11.92 -6.24 -11.40
N ALA A 59 -11.84 -5.04 -10.81
CA ALA A 59 -12.91 -4.04 -10.91
C ALA A 59 -13.17 -3.58 -12.36
N ILE A 60 -12.11 -3.53 -13.19
CA ILE A 60 -12.21 -3.16 -14.60
C ILE A 60 -12.74 -4.33 -15.45
N ALA A 61 -12.19 -5.53 -15.26
CA ALA A 61 -12.49 -6.69 -16.10
C ALA A 61 -13.87 -7.29 -15.80
N TYR A 62 -14.27 -7.31 -14.54
CA TYR A 62 -15.48 -7.98 -14.05
C TYR A 62 -16.51 -6.98 -13.49
N GLU A 63 -16.60 -5.80 -14.12
CA GLU A 63 -17.44 -4.70 -13.62
C GLU A 63 -18.90 -5.12 -13.47
N LYS A 64 -19.44 -5.87 -14.45
CA LYS A 64 -20.83 -6.28 -14.49
C LYS A 64 -21.13 -7.30 -13.39
N GLU A 65 -20.26 -8.27 -13.20
CA GLU A 65 -20.35 -9.34 -12.22
C GLU A 65 -20.27 -8.78 -10.80
N LEU A 66 -19.31 -7.89 -10.54
CA LEU A 66 -19.16 -7.23 -9.25
C LEU A 66 -20.35 -6.30 -8.92
N LYS A 67 -20.93 -5.65 -9.93
CA LYS A 67 -22.19 -4.88 -9.76
C LYS A 67 -23.38 -5.80 -9.49
N ALA A 68 -23.53 -6.89 -10.23
CA ALA A 68 -24.60 -7.86 -10.03
C ALA A 68 -24.53 -8.52 -8.64
N ALA A 69 -23.32 -8.76 -8.13
CA ALA A 69 -23.09 -9.28 -6.78
C ALA A 69 -23.24 -8.22 -5.66
N GLY A 70 -23.41 -6.93 -5.99
CA GLY A 70 -23.47 -5.84 -5.01
C GLY A 70 -22.12 -5.50 -4.35
N GLU A 71 -21.00 -6.03 -4.85
CA GLU A 71 -19.68 -5.93 -4.22
C GLU A 71 -18.83 -4.76 -4.74
N MET A 72 -19.25 -4.07 -5.81
CA MET A 72 -18.48 -2.97 -6.41
C MET A 72 -18.11 -1.88 -5.40
N GLY A 73 -19.01 -1.54 -4.47
CA GLY A 73 -18.73 -0.57 -3.40
C GLY A 73 -17.63 -1.03 -2.44
N ASN A 74 -17.62 -2.32 -2.09
CA ASN A 74 -16.58 -2.91 -1.23
C ASN A 74 -15.23 -2.96 -1.96
N VAL A 75 -15.22 -3.31 -3.25
CA VAL A 75 -14.01 -3.30 -4.08
C VAL A 75 -13.43 -1.89 -4.20
N HIS A 76 -14.26 -0.88 -4.49
CA HIS A 76 -13.83 0.52 -4.46
C HIS A 76 -13.26 0.92 -3.10
N SER A 77 -13.90 0.53 -2.00
CA SER A 77 -13.42 0.82 -0.64
C SER A 77 -12.09 0.14 -0.35
N ALA A 78 -11.85 -1.07 -0.88
CA ALA A 78 -10.60 -1.80 -0.71
C ALA A 78 -9.45 -1.15 -1.50
N ILE A 79 -9.68 -0.86 -2.78
CA ILE A 79 -8.69 -0.19 -3.64
C ILE A 79 -8.32 1.19 -3.08
N ARG A 80 -9.32 1.98 -2.66
CA ARG A 80 -9.09 3.31 -2.07
C ARG A 80 -8.24 3.24 -0.80
N TRP A 81 -8.46 2.24 0.06
CA TRP A 81 -7.68 2.09 1.29
C TRP A 81 -6.18 1.94 1.04
N GLY A 82 -5.81 1.11 0.05
CA GLY A 82 -4.40 0.93 -0.34
C GLY A 82 -3.84 2.15 -1.07
N THR A 83 -4.61 2.74 -1.99
CA THR A 83 -4.15 3.90 -2.76
C THR A 83 -4.03 5.19 -1.95
N ASP A 84 -4.87 5.40 -0.93
CA ASP A 84 -4.71 6.48 0.04
C ASP A 84 -3.39 6.33 0.82
N TYR A 85 -3.04 5.09 1.19
CA TYR A 85 -1.75 4.80 1.81
C TYR A 85 -0.57 5.06 0.86
N PHE A 86 -0.63 4.63 -0.40
CA PHE A 86 0.43 4.93 -1.37
C PHE A 86 0.62 6.43 -1.63
N LEU A 87 -0.47 7.21 -1.61
CA LEU A 87 -0.38 8.68 -1.69
C LEU A 87 0.40 9.27 -0.50
N LYS A 88 0.23 8.71 0.71
CA LYS A 88 1.03 9.08 1.88
C LYS A 88 2.49 8.65 1.72
N CYS A 89 2.75 7.41 1.31
CA CYS A 89 4.10 6.88 1.08
C CYS A 89 4.91 7.70 0.07
N GLY A 90 4.24 8.26 -0.94
CA GLY A 90 4.88 9.11 -1.96
C GLY A 90 4.72 10.61 -1.72
N LYS A 91 4.38 11.07 -0.52
CA LYS A 91 4.11 12.51 -0.27
C LYS A 91 5.37 13.37 -0.37
N LYS A 92 6.52 12.87 0.10
CA LYS A 92 7.81 13.58 0.06
C LYS A 92 8.48 13.39 -1.30
N ARG A 93 8.97 14.47 -1.92
CA ARG A 93 9.61 14.43 -3.24
C ARG A 93 10.91 13.60 -3.18
N GLY A 94 11.10 12.71 -4.14
CA GLY A 94 12.31 11.88 -4.27
C GLY A 94 12.40 10.71 -3.28
N ILE A 95 11.36 10.49 -2.48
CA ILE A 95 11.28 9.41 -1.49
C ILE A 95 9.97 8.68 -1.69
N PHE A 96 10.01 7.36 -1.60
CA PHE A 96 8.81 6.53 -1.49
C PHE A 96 9.00 5.53 -0.36
N TYR A 97 8.09 5.55 0.62
CA TYR A 97 8.11 4.63 1.75
C TYR A 97 7.55 3.27 1.35
N VAL A 98 8.31 2.22 1.61
CA VAL A 98 8.05 0.87 1.08
C VAL A 98 7.74 -0.15 2.14
N GLN A 99 8.21 0.03 3.37
CA GLN A 99 7.89 -0.87 4.48
C GLN A 99 7.66 -0.09 5.76
N VAL A 100 6.68 -0.53 6.56
CA VAL A 100 6.51 -0.09 7.95
C VAL A 100 6.42 -1.30 8.86
N GLY A 101 7.31 -1.37 9.84
CA GLY A 101 7.45 -2.47 10.79
C GLY A 101 8.79 -3.17 10.70
N ASP A 102 9.37 -3.45 11.87
CA ASP A 102 10.47 -4.40 11.99
C ASP A 102 9.91 -5.82 11.92
N PRO A 103 10.23 -6.59 10.88
CA PRO A 103 9.58 -7.88 10.67
C PRO A 103 10.07 -8.95 11.65
N VAL A 104 11.33 -8.85 12.10
CA VAL A 104 11.90 -9.83 13.03
C VAL A 104 11.25 -9.69 14.40
N GLU A 105 11.12 -8.46 14.90
CA GLU A 105 10.46 -8.21 16.18
C GLU A 105 8.95 -8.42 16.10
N ASP A 106 8.32 -8.06 14.98
CA ASP A 106 6.90 -8.32 14.76
C ASP A 106 6.57 -9.81 14.82
N HIS A 107 7.35 -10.65 14.14
CA HIS A 107 7.12 -12.09 14.06
C HIS A 107 7.47 -12.86 15.33
N LYS A 108 8.21 -12.25 16.26
CA LYS A 108 8.42 -12.79 17.63
C LYS A 108 7.19 -12.63 18.52
N CYS A 109 6.19 -11.83 18.10
CA CYS A 109 5.07 -11.45 18.94
C CYS A 109 3.73 -11.93 18.35
N TRP A 110 2.99 -12.75 19.11
CA TRP A 110 1.60 -13.06 18.79
C TRP A 110 0.67 -12.12 19.55
N VAL A 111 0.28 -11.02 18.91
CA VAL A 111 -0.49 -9.96 19.56
C VAL A 111 -1.53 -9.36 18.63
N ARG A 112 -2.60 -8.83 19.22
CA ARG A 112 -3.57 -8.00 18.49
C ARG A 112 -2.88 -6.71 17.99
N PRO A 113 -3.11 -6.29 16.74
CA PRO A 113 -2.51 -5.06 16.19
C PRO A 113 -2.82 -3.81 17.01
N GLU A 114 -3.99 -3.76 17.66
CA GLU A 114 -4.44 -2.64 18.49
C GLU A 114 -3.59 -2.46 19.76
N THR A 115 -2.81 -3.49 20.13
CA THR A 115 -1.96 -3.50 21.35
C THR A 115 -0.50 -3.81 21.05
N MET A 116 -0.09 -3.80 19.78
CA MET A 116 1.29 -4.09 19.40
C MET A 116 2.25 -3.04 19.97
N LYS A 117 3.43 -3.50 20.41
CA LYS A 117 4.51 -2.65 20.96
C LYS A 117 5.84 -2.84 20.23
N THR A 118 5.86 -3.69 19.20
CA THR A 118 7.05 -3.98 18.41
C THR A 118 7.45 -2.72 17.60
N PRO A 119 8.76 -2.48 17.37
CA PRO A 119 9.23 -1.32 16.62
C PRO A 119 8.56 -1.20 15.25
N ARG A 120 8.15 0.03 14.90
CA ARG A 120 7.48 0.35 13.62
C ARG A 120 8.43 1.08 12.67
N THR A 121 9.58 0.46 12.45
CA THR A 121 10.66 0.99 11.61
C THR A 121 10.18 1.27 10.19
N VAL A 122 10.79 2.25 9.53
CA VAL A 122 10.35 2.71 8.20
C VAL A 122 11.46 2.50 7.18
N LEU A 123 11.19 1.74 6.12
CA LEU A 123 12.07 1.61 4.97
C LEU A 123 11.56 2.47 3.81
N GLN A 124 12.50 2.95 2.99
CA GLN A 124 12.21 3.82 1.86
C GLN A 124 13.15 3.54 0.69
N ILE A 125 12.67 3.86 -0.50
CA ILE A 125 13.48 3.97 -1.72
C ILE A 125 13.66 5.45 -2.08
N ASN A 126 14.82 5.77 -2.64
CA ASN A 126 15.22 7.11 -3.08
C ASN A 126 16.33 7.00 -4.17
N GLU A 127 17.01 8.10 -4.48
CA GLU A 127 18.06 8.09 -5.52
C GLU A 127 19.31 7.26 -5.12
N THR A 128 19.59 7.07 -3.83
CA THR A 128 20.73 6.28 -3.33
C THR A 128 20.36 4.85 -2.91
N VAL A 129 19.08 4.60 -2.64
CA VAL A 129 18.50 3.29 -2.34
C VAL A 129 17.40 3.03 -3.36
N PRO A 130 17.75 2.52 -4.57
CA PRO A 130 16.77 2.31 -5.62
C PRO A 130 15.81 1.16 -5.29
N GLY A 131 14.72 1.08 -6.05
CA GLY A 131 13.72 0.02 -5.94
C GLY A 131 12.76 0.08 -7.11
N THR A 132 13.23 -0.44 -8.25
CA THR A 132 12.55 -0.30 -9.53
C THR A 132 11.25 -1.07 -9.53
N GLU A 133 11.27 -2.29 -9.01
CA GLU A 133 10.17 -3.25 -9.03
C GLU A 133 9.00 -2.72 -8.21
N ILE A 134 9.26 -2.34 -6.97
CA ILE A 134 8.25 -1.79 -6.06
C ILE A 134 7.73 -0.42 -6.52
N ALA A 135 8.59 0.43 -7.12
CA ALA A 135 8.15 1.68 -7.73
C ALA A 135 7.25 1.44 -8.96
N ALA A 136 7.61 0.47 -9.80
CA ALA A 136 6.85 0.10 -10.98
C ALA A 136 5.51 -0.55 -10.63
N GLU A 137 5.48 -1.46 -9.65
CA GLU A 137 4.26 -2.13 -9.20
C GLU A 137 3.32 -1.13 -8.51
N THR A 138 3.84 -0.24 -7.66
CA THR A 138 3.01 0.83 -7.08
C THR A 138 2.49 1.77 -8.18
N SER A 139 3.30 2.10 -9.18
CA SER A 139 2.86 2.86 -10.34
C SER A 139 1.71 2.16 -11.07
N ALA A 140 1.81 0.84 -11.30
CA ALA A 140 0.77 0.04 -11.92
C ALA A 140 -0.52 0.05 -11.09
N ALA A 141 -0.41 -0.16 -9.78
CA ALA A 141 -1.53 -0.11 -8.84
C ALA A 141 -2.29 1.22 -8.92
N MET A 142 -1.56 2.34 -8.89
CA MET A 142 -2.14 3.68 -8.94
C MET A 142 -2.71 4.01 -10.33
N ALA A 143 -2.07 3.56 -11.41
CA ALA A 143 -2.57 3.74 -12.77
C ALA A 143 -3.88 2.96 -13.00
N ALA A 144 -3.92 1.68 -12.64
CA ALA A 144 -5.11 0.85 -12.75
C ALA A 144 -6.26 1.42 -11.89
N SER A 145 -5.97 1.81 -10.65
CA SER A 145 -6.94 2.44 -9.76
C SER A 145 -7.48 3.77 -10.31
N SER A 146 -6.66 4.53 -11.04
CA SER A 146 -7.14 5.76 -11.70
C SER A 146 -8.21 5.51 -12.76
N ILE A 147 -8.22 4.32 -13.38
CA ILE A 147 -9.26 3.91 -14.32
C ILE A 147 -10.55 3.60 -13.56
N VAL A 148 -10.45 2.80 -12.49
CA VAL A 148 -11.58 2.43 -11.61
C VAL A 148 -12.31 3.69 -11.10
N PHE A 149 -11.58 4.68 -10.61
CA PHE A 149 -12.18 5.88 -10.05
C PHE A 149 -12.51 6.98 -11.07
N ARG A 150 -12.24 6.78 -12.36
CA ARG A 150 -12.34 7.85 -13.39
C ARG A 150 -13.69 8.55 -13.41
N TYR A 151 -14.78 7.78 -13.27
CA TYR A 151 -16.16 8.29 -13.30
C TYR A 151 -16.83 8.31 -11.92
N VAL A 152 -16.16 7.78 -10.89
CA VAL A 152 -16.66 7.72 -9.51
C VAL A 152 -16.15 8.89 -8.68
N ASP A 153 -14.87 9.24 -8.86
CA ASP A 153 -14.20 10.36 -8.20
C ASP A 153 -13.09 10.91 -9.13
N PRO A 154 -13.46 11.72 -10.14
CA PRO A 154 -12.50 12.22 -11.13
C PRO A 154 -11.31 12.99 -10.54
N PRO A 155 -11.46 13.84 -9.50
CA PRO A 155 -10.33 14.47 -8.82
C PRO A 155 -9.36 13.47 -8.20
N TYR A 156 -9.86 12.42 -7.55
CA TYR A 156 -9.01 11.35 -7.00
C TYR A 156 -8.30 10.56 -8.10
N ALA A 157 -9.01 10.15 -9.15
CA ALA A 157 -8.42 9.47 -10.30
C ALA A 157 -7.25 10.27 -10.90
N ARG A 158 -7.39 11.59 -11.04
CA ARG A 158 -6.31 12.46 -11.52
C ARG A 158 -5.10 12.48 -10.57
N ARG A 159 -5.33 12.55 -9.25
CA ARG A 159 -4.26 12.47 -8.24
C ARG A 159 -3.50 11.15 -8.34
N LEU A 160 -4.22 10.04 -8.49
CA LEU A 160 -3.63 8.71 -8.65
C LEU A 160 -2.78 8.60 -9.92
N LEU A 161 -3.33 9.03 -11.07
CA LEU A 161 -2.62 8.98 -12.34
C LEU A 161 -1.34 9.84 -12.33
N ASN A 162 -1.40 11.02 -11.70
CA ASN A 162 -0.21 11.88 -11.57
C ASN A 162 0.87 11.22 -10.70
N LYS A 163 0.47 10.57 -9.59
CA LYS A 163 1.43 9.85 -8.75
C LYS A 163 2.00 8.62 -9.46
N ALA A 164 1.18 7.86 -10.19
CA ALA A 164 1.62 6.73 -11.00
C ALA A 164 2.73 7.15 -11.98
N LYS A 165 2.49 8.21 -12.78
CA LYS A 165 3.49 8.76 -13.69
C LYS A 165 4.79 9.13 -12.96
N SER A 166 4.67 9.81 -11.82
CA SER A 166 5.83 10.19 -11.01
C SER A 166 6.64 8.98 -10.54
N LEU A 167 5.99 7.89 -10.10
CA LEU A 167 6.65 6.67 -9.64
C LEU A 167 7.28 5.89 -10.80
N PHE A 168 6.59 5.81 -11.94
CA PHE A 168 7.14 5.22 -13.15
C PHE A 168 8.45 5.91 -13.57
N TYR A 169 8.45 7.25 -13.63
CA TYR A 169 9.68 8.00 -13.96
C TYR A 169 10.75 7.86 -12.88
N PHE A 170 10.37 7.80 -11.60
CA PHE A 170 11.30 7.57 -10.50
C PHE A 170 12.01 6.20 -10.65
N GLY A 171 11.26 5.12 -10.84
CA GLY A 171 11.83 3.78 -11.02
C GLY A 171 12.66 3.67 -12.30
N LYS A 172 12.20 4.29 -13.40
CA LYS A 172 12.95 4.33 -14.66
C LYS A 172 14.30 5.07 -14.54
N LYS A 173 14.35 6.15 -13.74
CA LYS A 173 15.56 6.96 -13.52
C LYS A 173 16.53 6.28 -12.56
N ASN A 174 16.03 5.71 -11.47
CA ASN A 174 16.83 5.16 -10.37
C ASN A 174 16.74 3.63 -10.39
N LYS A 175 17.37 3.01 -11.39
CA LYS A 175 17.34 1.56 -11.56
C LYS A 175 18.16 0.85 -10.48
N GLY A 176 17.59 -0.22 -9.95
CA GLY A 176 18.16 -1.08 -8.94
C GLY A 176 17.09 -1.91 -8.24
N THR A 177 17.48 -3.06 -7.72
CA THR A 177 16.62 -3.93 -6.93
C THR A 177 16.53 -3.41 -5.50
N PHE A 178 15.33 -3.48 -4.92
CA PHE A 178 15.13 -3.28 -3.50
C PHE A 178 14.99 -4.62 -2.77
N ASP A 179 16.05 -5.07 -2.11
CA ASP A 179 16.05 -6.28 -1.28
C ASP A 179 15.80 -5.98 0.21
N GLY A 180 15.33 -4.78 0.55
CA GLY A 180 15.06 -4.39 1.93
C GLY A 180 13.93 -5.19 2.60
N GLU A 181 13.05 -5.82 1.81
CA GLU A 181 11.98 -6.71 2.32
C GLU A 181 12.45 -8.18 2.45
N CYS A 182 13.70 -8.52 2.09
CA CYS A 182 14.26 -9.85 2.30
C CYS A 182 14.44 -10.17 3.80
N PRO A 183 14.30 -11.45 4.21
CA PRO A 183 14.08 -12.63 3.38
C PRO A 183 12.60 -12.91 3.05
N PHE A 184 11.68 -11.98 3.35
CA PHE A 184 10.24 -12.21 3.22
C PHE A 184 9.75 -11.99 1.79
N TYR A 185 10.02 -10.82 1.21
CA TYR A 185 9.64 -10.46 -0.16
C TYR A 185 10.85 -9.99 -0.97
N CYS A 186 11.74 -10.93 -1.29
CA CYS A 186 12.87 -10.65 -2.16
C CYS A 186 12.45 -10.44 -3.62
N SER A 187 13.16 -9.57 -4.33
CA SER A 187 12.99 -9.44 -5.77
C SER A 187 13.80 -10.51 -6.51
N PHE A 188 13.23 -11.71 -6.62
CA PHE A 188 13.89 -12.82 -7.32
C PHE A 188 13.94 -12.65 -8.85
N SER A 189 13.06 -11.81 -9.41
CA SER A 189 12.99 -11.56 -10.86
C SER A 189 13.83 -10.37 -11.32
N GLY A 190 14.36 -9.55 -10.41
CA GLY A 190 15.08 -8.32 -10.74
C GLY A 190 14.21 -7.22 -11.37
N TYR A 191 14.86 -6.23 -11.98
CA TYR A 191 14.27 -5.01 -12.56
C TYR A 191 14.57 -4.76 -14.05
#